data_AF-A0A9X3CFK1-F1
#
_entry.id   AF-A0A9X3CFK1-F1
#
_cell.length_a   1.000
_cell.length_b   1.000
_cell.length_c   1.000
_cell.angle_alpha   90.00
_cell.angle_beta   90.00
_cell.angle_gamma   90.00
#
_symmetry.space_group_name_H-M   'P 1'
#
loop_
_entity.id
_entity.type
_entity.pdbx_description
1 polymer ?
#
loop_
_entity_poly.entity_id
_entity_poly.type
_entity_poly.pdbx_seq_one_letter_code
_entity_poly.pdbx_strand_id
1 'polypeptide(L)'
;MSSDLLNLGAQSVLTSQRQLNTTGHNISNVNTEGYSRQSVIQGTNDPRHFGGQTYGMGVHVENVRRSWDQFAVNELNLSTTNNAFRKDTEENLDMLTRMLSSVTSKKIPENLNQWFDAVKTLADSPNDVGSRKVVLEKAELIAKNLNDFHETVRMQSDVANKKLNMGVERINQIAYELRDLQRLMMRTPAPHNDLKDQHDELVNELSQYTKVTVTTRQNNEGYNVHIGNGHTLVSGTEASQLAVMDGYPDVHKRRLAMVEGKGIKAITAKDIGGNIGAILDMRDEHIPQVMDQMGLLSTAFAHEVNKLQSQGLDLRGNVGGLIFTDMNTEVVAKSRVVQPAGSNAELAVFIDDTAQLQGGEYSLQYNGSDYIVTKPTGERITAPLVGGELLVDGMRIEVRKGLELGERILIRPTRQGAAQIQMRTNDPTAIAAQSYQASTTFAQGSASFKIRAAGDLREFEVVISPKGDQFAVTDTKGKVLMQPQAYPPTGPVTVQGTTFELSAGALPNDKFTANLVPSEGDNGNLRKMQDLQTAKKLNDKESTIIDVYQNLNSNVALKTSTASRLADVARLEKEAAQERIASIAGVNLDEEAANMMKFQQSYMASSRIIQAANDTFNTILALR
;
A
#
# COMPACT_ATOMS: atom_id res chain seq x y z
N MET A 1 -25.72 60.44 -43.92
CA MET A 1 -25.59 61.32 -42.72
C MET A 1 -26.51 60.86 -41.59
N SER A 2 -27.83 61.09 -41.62
CA SER A 2 -28.73 60.66 -40.51
C SER A 2 -28.79 59.14 -40.32
N SER A 3 -28.90 58.37 -41.41
CA SER A 3 -28.88 56.90 -41.37
C SER A 3 -27.54 56.32 -40.88
N ASP A 4 -26.41 56.96 -41.21
CA ASP A 4 -25.08 56.52 -40.76
C ASP A 4 -24.86 56.82 -39.27
N LEU A 5 -25.31 57.99 -38.80
CA LEU A 5 -25.28 58.36 -37.37
C LEU A 5 -26.21 57.48 -36.52
N LEU A 6 -27.38 57.12 -37.05
CA LEU A 6 -28.31 56.19 -36.39
C LEU A 6 -27.69 54.78 -36.28
N ASN A 7 -27.09 54.26 -37.35
CA ASN A 7 -26.43 52.94 -37.31
C ASN A 7 -25.22 52.92 -36.36
N LEU A 8 -24.38 53.96 -36.40
CA LEU A 8 -23.21 54.07 -35.52
C LEU A 8 -23.63 54.23 -34.05
N GLY A 9 -24.65 55.05 -33.78
CA GLY A 9 -25.23 55.20 -32.45
C GLY A 9 -25.83 53.89 -31.94
N ALA A 10 -26.62 53.20 -32.76
CA ALA A 10 -27.26 51.93 -32.39
C ALA A 10 -26.24 50.84 -32.05
N GLN A 11 -25.18 50.68 -32.85
CA GLN A 11 -24.15 49.67 -32.58
C GLN A 11 -23.28 50.03 -31.37
N SER A 12 -23.02 51.32 -31.14
CA SER A 12 -22.28 51.77 -29.95
C SER A 12 -23.10 51.56 -28.66
N VAL A 13 -24.42 51.77 -28.72
CA VAL A 13 -25.36 51.45 -27.63
C VAL A 13 -25.38 49.94 -27.37
N LEU A 14 -25.54 49.11 -28.39
CA LEU A 14 -25.56 47.64 -28.25
C LEU A 14 -24.23 47.11 -27.69
N THR A 15 -23.10 47.64 -28.14
CA THR A 15 -21.77 47.28 -27.63
C THR A 15 -21.63 47.66 -26.17
N SER A 16 -21.98 48.89 -25.79
CA SER A 16 -21.94 49.35 -24.39
C SER A 16 -22.89 48.54 -23.50
N GLN A 17 -24.08 48.18 -24.01
CA GLN A 17 -25.04 47.33 -23.29
C GLN A 17 -24.47 45.94 -23.03
N ARG A 18 -23.80 45.34 -24.02
CA ARG A 18 -23.17 44.02 -23.84
C ARG A 18 -22.03 44.08 -22.83
N GLN A 19 -21.25 45.14 -22.84
CA GLN A 19 -20.19 45.38 -21.85
C GLN A 19 -20.78 45.51 -20.44
N LEU A 20 -21.85 46.29 -20.27
CA LEU A 20 -22.56 46.40 -18.98
C LEU A 20 -23.09 45.05 -18.49
N ASN A 21 -23.72 44.28 -19.37
CA ASN A 21 -24.23 42.96 -19.01
C ASN A 21 -23.10 42.00 -18.61
N THR A 22 -21.97 42.03 -19.31
CA THR A 22 -20.81 41.16 -19.02
C THR A 22 -20.16 41.55 -17.70
N THR A 23 -19.98 42.85 -17.44
CA THR A 23 -19.47 43.34 -16.16
C THR A 23 -20.43 43.05 -15.01
N GLY A 24 -21.74 43.21 -15.21
CA GLY A 24 -22.75 42.78 -14.25
C GLY A 24 -22.68 41.28 -13.95
N HIS A 25 -22.51 40.46 -15.00
CA HIS A 25 -22.33 39.02 -14.87
C HIS A 25 -21.08 38.65 -14.07
N ASN A 26 -19.94 39.33 -14.31
CA ASN A 26 -18.72 39.14 -13.54
C ASN A 26 -18.92 39.47 -12.06
N ILE A 27 -19.53 40.62 -11.75
CA ILE A 27 -19.78 41.04 -10.37
C ILE A 27 -20.72 40.06 -9.66
N SER A 28 -21.79 39.61 -10.33
CA SER A 28 -22.72 38.63 -9.76
C SER A 28 -22.08 37.28 -9.48
N ASN A 29 -21.06 36.89 -10.25
CA ASN A 29 -20.37 35.60 -10.14
C ASN A 29 -19.00 35.69 -9.44
N VAL A 30 -18.65 36.81 -8.83
CA VAL A 30 -17.34 36.98 -8.15
C VAL A 30 -17.06 35.92 -7.08
N ASN A 31 -18.11 35.42 -6.42
CA ASN A 31 -18.04 34.40 -5.38
C ASN A 31 -18.42 32.99 -5.87
N THR A 32 -18.68 32.83 -7.17
CA THR A 32 -18.94 31.52 -7.77
C THR A 32 -17.60 30.82 -7.97
N GLU A 33 -17.39 29.69 -7.30
CA GLU A 33 -16.17 28.89 -7.48
C GLU A 33 -16.03 28.44 -8.94
N GLY A 34 -14.81 28.47 -9.48
CA GLY A 34 -14.53 28.11 -10.86
C GLY A 34 -14.92 29.16 -11.92
N TYR A 35 -15.59 30.26 -11.55
CA TYR A 35 -15.97 31.29 -12.52
C TYR A 35 -14.76 32.02 -13.11
N SER A 36 -14.70 32.10 -14.44
CA SER A 36 -13.69 32.86 -15.16
C SER A 36 -14.23 34.22 -15.59
N ARG A 37 -13.52 35.30 -15.24
CA ARG A 37 -13.84 36.66 -15.68
C ARG A 37 -14.04 36.72 -17.19
N GLN A 38 -15.13 37.33 -17.63
CA GLN A 38 -15.47 37.48 -19.04
C GLN A 38 -15.21 38.91 -19.52
N SER A 39 -14.75 39.05 -20.76
CA SER A 39 -14.51 40.34 -21.41
C SER A 39 -15.10 40.37 -22.82
N VAL A 40 -15.63 41.54 -23.20
CA VAL A 40 -16.20 41.77 -24.53
C VAL A 40 -15.09 42.18 -25.49
N ILE A 41 -14.90 41.39 -26.54
CA ILE A 41 -14.01 41.71 -27.65
C ILE A 41 -14.79 42.52 -28.67
N GLN A 42 -14.27 43.70 -29.01
CA GLN A 42 -14.86 44.59 -30.01
C GLN A 42 -14.14 44.42 -31.34
N GLY A 43 -14.93 44.27 -32.41
CA GLY A 43 -14.46 44.38 -33.78
C GLY A 43 -14.79 45.76 -34.34
N THR A 44 -13.91 46.30 -35.19
CA THR A 44 -14.24 47.50 -35.98
C THR A 44 -15.04 47.09 -37.20
N ASN A 45 -16.09 47.84 -37.52
CA ASN A 45 -16.83 47.61 -38.76
C ASN A 45 -16.03 47.99 -39.99
N ASP A 46 -16.34 47.33 -41.11
CA ASP A 46 -15.77 47.65 -42.41
C ASP A 46 -15.96 49.14 -42.73
N PRO A 47 -14.88 49.86 -43.03
CA PRO A 47 -14.97 51.29 -43.26
C PRO A 47 -15.61 51.59 -44.62
N ARG A 48 -16.39 52.66 -44.69
CA ARG A 48 -16.99 53.11 -45.96
C ARG A 48 -16.06 54.05 -46.71
N HIS A 49 -15.98 53.85 -48.03
CA HIS A 49 -15.28 54.77 -48.93
C HIS A 49 -16.23 55.84 -49.45
N PHE A 50 -15.88 57.11 -49.22
CA PHE A 50 -16.61 58.25 -49.76
C PHE A 50 -15.63 59.36 -50.15
N GLY A 51 -15.76 59.92 -51.35
CA GLY A 51 -14.92 61.04 -51.81
C GLY A 51 -13.40 60.78 -51.84
N GLY A 52 -12.97 59.53 -52.06
CA GLY A 52 -11.54 59.16 -52.06
C GLY A 52 -10.92 59.00 -50.67
N GLN A 53 -11.73 59.10 -49.60
CA GLN A 53 -11.29 58.86 -48.21
C GLN A 53 -12.09 57.73 -47.56
N THR A 54 -11.46 57.08 -46.58
CA THR A 54 -12.00 55.94 -45.83
C THR A 54 -12.51 56.41 -44.47
N TYR A 55 -13.77 56.13 -44.15
CA TYR A 55 -14.39 56.51 -42.87
C TYR A 55 -14.76 55.26 -42.07
N GLY A 56 -14.35 55.22 -40.80
CA GLY A 56 -14.69 54.13 -39.89
C GLY A 56 -16.17 54.10 -39.55
N MET A 57 -16.74 52.90 -39.48
CA MET A 57 -18.19 52.70 -39.26
C MET A 57 -18.51 52.28 -37.81
N GLY A 58 -17.67 52.68 -36.84
CA GLY A 58 -17.83 52.32 -35.43
C GLY A 58 -17.39 50.89 -35.10
N VAL A 59 -17.89 50.38 -33.98
CA VAL A 59 -17.54 49.07 -33.43
C VAL A 59 -18.77 48.18 -33.29
N HIS A 60 -18.55 46.86 -33.35
CA HIS A 60 -19.53 45.85 -32.99
C HIS A 60 -18.94 44.87 -31.97
N VAL A 61 -19.80 44.11 -31.32
CA VAL A 61 -19.37 43.00 -30.46
C VAL A 61 -18.98 41.82 -31.35
N GLU A 62 -17.70 41.47 -31.35
CA GLU A 62 -17.22 40.29 -32.07
C GLU A 62 -17.49 39.02 -31.27
N ASN A 63 -17.11 39.00 -29.98
CA ASN A 63 -17.36 37.88 -29.08
C ASN A 63 -17.27 38.29 -27.60
N VAL A 64 -17.76 37.45 -26.70
CA VAL A 64 -17.45 37.49 -25.25
C VAL A 64 -16.56 36.31 -24.92
N ARG A 65 -15.36 36.56 -24.41
CA ARG A 65 -14.37 35.53 -24.10
C ARG A 65 -14.06 35.53 -22.60
N ARG A 66 -13.90 34.34 -22.02
CA ARG A 66 -13.33 34.18 -20.68
C ARG A 66 -11.82 34.42 -20.63
N SER A 67 -11.35 35.04 -19.56
CA SER A 67 -9.92 35.13 -19.23
C SER A 67 -9.45 33.77 -18.75
N TRP A 68 -8.50 33.18 -19.45
CA TRP A 68 -8.09 31.79 -19.23
C TRP A 68 -6.70 31.55 -19.80
N ASP A 69 -5.89 30.78 -19.07
CA ASP A 69 -4.55 30.35 -19.48
C ASP A 69 -4.42 28.82 -19.33
N GLN A 70 -4.05 28.16 -20.43
CA GLN A 70 -3.97 26.71 -20.49
C GLN A 70 -2.86 26.15 -19.59
N PHE A 71 -1.73 26.83 -19.50
CA PHE A 71 -0.57 26.37 -18.74
C PHE A 71 -0.87 26.44 -17.25
N ALA A 72 -1.48 27.54 -16.80
CA ALA A 72 -1.91 27.68 -15.42
C ALA A 72 -2.94 26.61 -15.01
N VAL A 73 -3.89 26.27 -15.90
CA VAL A 73 -4.90 25.23 -15.60
C VAL A 73 -4.25 23.84 -15.55
N ASN A 74 -3.35 23.54 -16.47
CA ASN A 74 -2.61 22.27 -16.45
C ASN A 74 -1.75 22.13 -15.19
N GLU A 75 -1.10 23.21 -14.76
CA GLU A 75 -0.33 23.26 -13.52
C GLU A 75 -1.21 23.08 -12.28
N LEU A 76 -2.39 23.71 -12.24
CA LEU A 76 -3.36 23.50 -11.16
C LEU A 76 -3.85 22.06 -11.10
N ASN A 77 -4.15 21.43 -12.22
CA ASN A 77 -4.57 20.03 -12.27
C ASN A 77 -3.47 19.10 -11.75
N LEU A 78 -2.22 19.31 -12.18
CA LEU A 78 -1.08 18.51 -11.74
C LEU A 78 -0.79 18.68 -10.25
N SER A 79 -0.76 19.92 -9.76
CA SER A 79 -0.52 20.22 -8.34
C SER A 79 -1.67 19.71 -7.47
N THR A 80 -2.91 19.75 -7.96
CA THR A 80 -4.07 19.16 -7.28
C THR A 80 -3.93 17.65 -7.17
N THR A 81 -3.60 16.93 -8.25
CA THR A 81 -3.32 15.48 -8.20
C THR A 81 -2.21 15.14 -7.21
N ASN A 82 -1.10 15.88 -7.23
CA ASN A 82 0.03 15.63 -6.33
C ASN A 82 -0.32 15.91 -4.87
N ASN A 83 -0.99 17.02 -4.59
CA ASN A 83 -1.46 17.36 -3.24
C ASN A 83 -2.42 16.29 -2.71
N ALA A 84 -3.38 15.87 -3.53
CA ALA A 84 -4.38 14.89 -3.15
C ALA A 84 -3.73 13.52 -2.83
N PHE A 85 -2.80 13.07 -3.67
CA PHE A 85 -1.99 11.87 -3.41
C PHE A 85 -1.16 11.97 -2.11
N ARG A 86 -0.42 13.08 -1.92
CA ARG A 86 0.47 13.25 -0.76
C ARG A 86 -0.29 13.38 0.55
N LYS A 87 -1.39 14.12 0.54
CA LYS A 87 -2.28 14.28 1.69
C LYS A 87 -2.88 12.94 2.11
N ASP A 88 -3.49 12.19 1.19
CA ASP A 88 -4.05 10.87 1.53
C ASP A 88 -2.96 9.89 2.00
N THR A 89 -1.76 9.96 1.43
CA THR A 89 -0.61 9.15 1.88
C THR A 89 -0.21 9.50 3.31
N GLU A 90 -0.13 10.79 3.66
CA GLU A 90 0.12 11.23 5.03
C GLU A 90 -0.97 10.70 5.98
N GLU A 91 -2.24 10.92 5.67
CA GLU A 91 -3.36 10.48 6.52
C GLU A 91 -3.35 8.96 6.74
N ASN A 92 -3.07 8.19 5.69
CA ASN A 92 -2.97 6.73 5.76
C ASN A 92 -1.78 6.27 6.63
N LEU A 93 -0.62 6.90 6.50
CA LEU A 93 0.57 6.57 7.30
C LEU A 93 0.42 7.04 8.76
N ASP A 94 -0.23 8.18 9.00
CA ASP A 94 -0.57 8.64 10.35
C ASP A 94 -1.53 7.67 11.03
N MET A 95 -2.54 7.15 10.30
CA MET A 95 -3.40 6.09 10.81
C MET A 95 -2.59 4.87 11.25
N LEU A 96 -1.64 4.39 10.44
CA LEU A 96 -0.77 3.27 10.81
C LEU A 96 0.11 3.59 12.04
N THR A 97 0.66 4.81 12.12
CA THR A 97 1.43 5.27 13.29
C THR A 97 0.57 5.28 14.56
N ARG A 98 -0.69 5.75 14.48
CA ARG A 98 -1.63 5.71 15.60
C ARG A 98 -1.98 4.27 16.00
N MET A 99 -2.12 3.36 15.03
CA MET A 99 -2.35 1.94 15.30
C MET A 99 -1.15 1.31 16.02
N LEU A 100 0.08 1.59 15.58
CA LEU A 100 1.31 1.10 16.23
C LEU A 100 1.57 1.76 17.59
N SER A 101 1.03 2.96 17.81
CA SER A 101 1.06 3.68 19.09
C SER A 101 -0.14 3.38 19.98
N SER A 102 -1.09 2.55 19.52
CA SER A 102 -2.30 2.20 20.25
C SER A 102 -1.97 1.43 21.53
N VAL A 103 -2.93 1.38 22.46
CA VAL A 103 -2.80 0.62 23.70
C VAL A 103 -2.50 -0.84 23.42
N THR A 104 -3.23 -1.47 22.48
CA THR A 104 -3.02 -2.88 22.09
C THR A 104 -1.62 -3.11 21.54
N SER A 105 -1.12 -2.22 20.68
CA SER A 105 0.20 -2.37 20.06
C SER A 105 1.33 -2.20 21.09
N LYS A 106 1.24 -1.21 21.98
CA LYS A 106 2.21 -1.03 23.10
C LYS A 106 2.27 -2.25 24.02
N LYS A 107 1.17 -2.98 24.17
CA LYS A 107 1.13 -4.22 24.96
C LYS A 107 1.92 -5.36 24.32
N ILE A 108 2.27 -5.33 23.03
CA ILE A 108 3.04 -6.40 22.39
C ILE A 108 4.45 -6.52 23.00
N PRO A 109 5.32 -5.49 22.95
CA PRO A 109 6.63 -5.57 23.59
C PRO A 109 6.55 -5.70 25.12
N GLU A 110 5.56 -5.07 25.76
CA GLU A 110 5.33 -5.24 27.20
C GLU A 110 5.01 -6.70 27.57
N ASN A 111 4.11 -7.37 26.84
CA ASN A 111 3.75 -8.75 27.10
C ASN A 111 4.90 -9.72 26.83
N LEU A 112 5.72 -9.46 25.80
CA LEU A 112 6.93 -10.24 25.55
C LEU A 112 7.89 -10.14 26.74
N ASN A 113 8.17 -8.93 27.22
CA ASN A 113 9.02 -8.72 28.40
C ASN A 113 8.43 -9.41 29.65
N GLN A 114 7.12 -9.27 29.89
CA GLN A 114 6.45 -9.94 31.02
C GLN A 114 6.50 -11.46 30.92
N TRP A 115 6.48 -12.03 29.70
CA TRP A 115 6.65 -13.46 29.51
C TRP A 115 8.08 -13.90 29.83
N PHE A 116 9.10 -13.15 29.37
CA PHE A 116 10.49 -13.44 29.73
C PHE A 116 10.72 -13.31 31.24
N ASP A 117 10.13 -12.31 31.90
CA ASP A 117 10.16 -12.17 33.36
C ASP A 117 9.49 -13.36 34.06
N ALA A 118 8.35 -13.83 33.55
CA ALA A 118 7.68 -15.02 34.08
C ALA A 118 8.53 -16.30 33.90
N VAL A 119 9.21 -16.46 32.76
CA VAL A 119 10.15 -17.57 32.52
C VAL A 119 11.35 -17.46 33.45
N LYS A 120 11.82 -16.25 33.77
CA LYS A 120 12.86 -15.99 34.76
C LYS A 120 12.43 -16.43 36.16
N THR A 121 11.26 -15.99 36.62
CA THR A 121 10.70 -16.44 37.91
C THR A 121 10.53 -17.95 37.94
N LEU A 122 10.05 -18.57 36.85
CA LEU A 122 9.94 -20.01 36.76
C LEU A 122 11.31 -20.71 36.82
N ALA A 123 12.37 -20.12 36.27
CA ALA A 123 13.71 -20.70 36.36
C ALA A 123 14.26 -20.70 37.78
N ASP A 124 13.87 -19.74 38.62
CA ASP A 124 14.23 -19.72 40.05
C ASP A 124 13.48 -20.78 40.87
N SER A 125 12.34 -21.27 40.38
CA SER A 125 11.54 -22.33 41.02
C SER A 125 10.86 -23.26 40.00
N PRO A 126 11.63 -24.12 39.29
CA PRO A 126 11.12 -24.89 38.14
C PRO A 126 10.02 -25.89 38.47
N ASN A 127 9.92 -26.34 39.71
CA ASN A 127 8.90 -27.29 40.15
C ASN A 127 7.59 -26.61 40.59
N ASP A 128 7.56 -25.28 40.71
CA ASP A 128 6.38 -24.55 41.15
C ASP A 128 5.30 -24.47 40.06
N VAL A 129 4.16 -25.09 40.33
CA VAL A 129 3.00 -25.12 39.42
C VAL A 129 2.39 -23.73 39.23
N GLY A 130 2.47 -22.87 40.26
CA GLY A 130 1.99 -21.48 40.17
C GLY A 130 2.74 -20.67 39.12
N SER A 131 4.07 -20.66 39.20
CA SER A 131 4.97 -19.99 38.26
C SER A 131 4.83 -20.51 36.83
N ARG A 132 4.66 -21.83 36.67
CA ARG A 132 4.36 -22.46 35.37
C ARG A 132 3.06 -21.94 34.76
N LYS A 133 2.01 -21.81 35.57
CA LYS A 133 0.74 -21.26 35.13
C LYS A 133 0.87 -19.80 34.68
N VAL A 134 1.63 -18.98 35.40
CA VAL A 134 1.88 -17.58 35.03
C VAL A 134 2.56 -17.49 33.65
N VAL A 135 3.54 -18.36 33.35
CA VAL A 135 4.18 -18.40 32.02
C VAL A 135 3.16 -18.67 30.92
N LEU A 136 2.24 -19.62 31.11
CA LEU A 136 1.19 -19.93 30.13
C LEU A 136 0.17 -18.80 29.99
N GLU A 137 -0.22 -18.15 31.08
CA GLU A 137 -1.12 -16.98 31.06
C GLU A 137 -0.49 -15.82 30.27
N LYS A 138 0.81 -15.56 30.43
CA LYS A 138 1.52 -14.54 29.63
C LYS A 138 1.66 -14.94 28.17
N ALA A 139 1.86 -16.23 27.88
CA ALA A 139 1.92 -16.74 26.52
C ALA A 139 0.57 -16.58 25.78
N GLU A 140 -0.55 -16.83 26.46
CA GLU A 140 -1.89 -16.61 25.93
C GLU A 140 -2.14 -15.13 25.60
N LEU A 141 -1.73 -14.21 26.49
CA LEU A 141 -1.86 -12.77 26.25
C LEU A 141 -1.03 -12.29 25.04
N ILE A 142 0.14 -12.88 24.79
CA ILE A 142 0.92 -12.59 23.59
C ILE A 142 0.16 -13.01 22.34
N ALA A 143 -0.28 -14.27 22.27
CA ALA A 143 -0.99 -14.81 21.11
C ALA A 143 -2.25 -13.98 20.80
N LYS A 144 -3.09 -13.72 21.81
CA LYS A 144 -4.31 -12.94 21.66
C LYS A 144 -4.05 -11.53 21.15
N ASN A 145 -3.11 -10.80 21.75
CA ASN A 145 -2.81 -9.43 21.33
C ASN A 145 -2.24 -9.34 19.91
N LEU A 146 -1.45 -10.33 19.49
CA LEU A 146 -0.96 -10.44 18.12
C LEU A 146 -2.10 -10.71 17.13
N ASN A 147 -3.04 -11.61 17.47
CA ASN A 147 -4.21 -11.88 16.66
C ASN A 147 -5.09 -10.63 16.51
N ASP A 148 -5.41 -9.96 17.63
CA ASP A 148 -6.26 -8.77 17.66
C ASP A 148 -5.65 -7.63 16.84
N PHE A 149 -4.33 -7.40 16.96
CA PHE A 149 -3.62 -6.41 16.16
C PHE A 149 -3.62 -6.77 14.67
N HIS A 150 -3.37 -8.03 14.33
CA HIS A 150 -3.41 -8.51 12.95
C HIS A 150 -4.77 -8.22 12.31
N GLU A 151 -5.87 -8.60 12.96
CA GLU A 151 -7.22 -8.38 12.42
C GLU A 151 -7.53 -6.89 12.26
N THR A 152 -7.11 -6.06 13.22
CA THR A 152 -7.30 -4.60 13.15
C THR A 152 -6.61 -4.00 11.91
N VAL A 153 -5.38 -4.44 11.62
CA VAL A 153 -4.62 -4.02 10.42
C VAL A 153 -5.24 -4.60 9.14
N ARG A 154 -5.58 -5.89 9.14
CA ARG A 154 -6.19 -6.58 7.99
C ARG A 154 -7.47 -5.90 7.53
N MET A 155 -8.34 -5.50 8.46
CA MET A 155 -9.58 -4.78 8.15
C MET A 155 -9.34 -3.45 7.41
N GLN A 156 -8.17 -2.81 7.56
CA GLN A 156 -7.86 -1.60 6.80
C GLN A 156 -7.70 -1.87 5.31
N SER A 157 -7.31 -3.08 4.91
CA SER A 157 -7.30 -3.48 3.50
C SER A 157 -8.70 -3.54 2.91
N ASP A 158 -9.70 -3.97 3.70
CA ASP A 158 -11.10 -4.00 3.29
C ASP A 158 -11.66 -2.57 3.16
N VAL A 159 -11.30 -1.68 4.08
CA VAL A 159 -11.64 -0.26 4.01
C VAL A 159 -11.01 0.39 2.77
N ALA A 160 -9.74 0.12 2.49
CA ALA A 160 -9.06 0.62 1.28
C ALA A 160 -9.75 0.13 0.00
N ASN A 161 -10.14 -1.14 -0.07
CA ASN A 161 -10.90 -1.68 -1.20
C ASN A 161 -12.27 -1.01 -1.37
N LYS A 162 -12.96 -0.67 -0.27
CA LYS A 162 -14.22 0.09 -0.34
C LYS A 162 -14.00 1.52 -0.85
N LYS A 163 -13.01 2.23 -0.31
CA LYS A 163 -12.62 3.58 -0.77
C LYS A 163 -12.25 3.57 -2.25
N LEU A 164 -11.52 2.54 -2.71
CA LEU A 164 -11.18 2.36 -4.13
C LEU A 164 -12.43 2.27 -5.00
N ASN A 165 -13.41 1.43 -4.64
CA ASN A 165 -14.65 1.30 -5.41
C ASN A 165 -15.42 2.63 -5.47
N MET A 166 -15.55 3.34 -4.34
CA MET A 166 -16.22 4.64 -4.27
C MET A 166 -15.52 5.69 -5.14
N GLY A 167 -14.18 5.72 -5.12
CA GLY A 167 -13.42 6.64 -5.97
C GLY A 167 -13.57 6.34 -7.46
N VAL A 168 -13.60 5.05 -7.85
CA VAL A 168 -13.88 4.63 -9.22
C VAL A 168 -15.30 5.02 -9.65
N GLU A 169 -16.29 4.85 -8.78
CA GLU A 169 -17.67 5.29 -9.03
C GLU A 169 -17.75 6.80 -9.26
N ARG A 170 -17.07 7.61 -8.44
CA ARG A 170 -17.06 9.08 -8.63
C ARG A 170 -16.33 9.49 -9.91
N ILE A 171 -15.20 8.86 -10.25
CA ILE A 171 -14.51 9.09 -11.53
C ILE A 171 -15.47 8.85 -12.72
N ASN A 172 -16.23 7.76 -12.68
CA ASN A 172 -17.18 7.43 -13.74
C ASN A 172 -18.34 8.44 -13.81
N GLN A 173 -18.84 8.92 -12.67
CA GLN A 173 -19.85 9.99 -12.64
C GLN A 173 -19.33 11.28 -13.28
N ILE A 174 -18.12 11.73 -12.90
CA ILE A 174 -17.49 12.90 -13.50
C ILE A 174 -17.31 12.72 -15.01
N ALA A 175 -16.93 11.52 -15.47
CA ALA A 175 -16.84 11.21 -16.90
C ALA A 175 -18.16 11.40 -17.64
N TYR A 176 -19.29 10.99 -17.04
CA TYR A 176 -20.62 11.21 -17.62
C TYR A 176 -21.03 12.68 -17.60
N GLU A 177 -20.74 13.39 -16.52
CA GLU A 177 -21.01 14.83 -16.39
C GLU A 177 -20.24 15.61 -17.48
N LEU A 178 -18.94 15.31 -17.66
CA LEU A 178 -18.10 15.89 -18.73
C LEU A 178 -18.64 15.58 -20.13
N ARG A 179 -19.06 14.34 -20.39
CA ARG A 179 -19.68 13.94 -21.65
C ARG A 179 -20.96 14.71 -21.94
N ASP A 180 -21.85 14.82 -20.96
CA ASP A 180 -23.14 15.46 -21.13
C ASP A 180 -22.99 16.98 -21.28
N LEU A 181 -22.03 17.57 -20.57
CA LEU A 181 -21.61 18.95 -20.76
C LEU A 181 -21.10 19.21 -22.19
N GLN A 182 -20.29 18.29 -22.73
CA GLN A 182 -19.82 18.38 -24.11
C GLN A 182 -20.96 18.30 -25.13
N ARG A 183 -21.96 17.43 -24.89
CA ARG A 183 -23.17 17.35 -25.73
C ARG A 183 -23.98 18.64 -25.67
N LEU A 184 -24.05 19.29 -24.51
CA LEU A 184 -24.74 20.57 -24.34
C LEU A 184 -24.02 21.70 -25.10
N MET A 185 -22.68 21.75 -25.04
CA MET A 185 -21.88 22.70 -25.82
C MET A 185 -22.11 22.52 -27.33
N MET A 186 -22.21 21.28 -27.84
CA MET A 186 -22.48 21.04 -29.27
C MET A 186 -23.88 21.46 -29.73
N ARG A 187 -24.88 21.49 -28.83
CA ARG A 187 -26.27 21.83 -29.15
C ARG A 187 -26.59 23.31 -29.00
N THR A 188 -25.72 24.05 -28.32
CA THR A 188 -25.91 25.47 -28.04
C THR A 188 -25.05 26.28 -29.01
N PRO A 189 -25.46 27.49 -29.43
CA PRO A 189 -24.56 28.39 -30.16
C PRO A 189 -23.43 28.92 -29.28
N ALA A 190 -22.20 29.01 -29.80
CA ALA A 190 -21.06 29.61 -29.12
C ALA A 190 -21.26 31.14 -28.92
N PRO A 191 -20.62 31.77 -27.90
CA PRO A 191 -19.65 31.24 -26.94
C PRO A 191 -20.27 30.49 -25.73
N HIS A 192 -19.52 29.52 -25.17
CA HIS A 192 -19.94 28.66 -24.05
C HIS A 192 -19.15 28.92 -22.76
N ASN A 193 -18.94 30.18 -22.37
CA ASN A 193 -18.00 30.49 -21.28
C ASN A 193 -18.35 29.76 -19.97
N ASP A 194 -19.60 29.81 -19.53
CA ASP A 194 -20.03 29.18 -18.28
C ASP A 194 -19.94 27.64 -18.34
N LEU A 195 -20.23 27.02 -19.49
CA LEU A 195 -20.07 25.57 -19.66
C LEU A 195 -18.60 25.16 -19.69
N LYS A 196 -17.69 26.03 -20.17
CA LYS A 196 -16.25 25.76 -20.09
C LYS A 196 -15.72 25.90 -18.66
N ASP A 197 -16.31 26.78 -17.86
CA ASP A 197 -15.98 26.91 -16.44
C ASP A 197 -16.43 25.66 -15.67
N GLN A 198 -17.65 25.16 -15.90
CA GLN A 198 -18.12 23.88 -15.37
C GLN A 198 -17.23 22.70 -15.82
N HIS A 199 -16.75 22.72 -17.06
CA HIS A 199 -15.84 21.68 -17.56
C HIS A 199 -14.53 21.67 -16.76
N ASP A 200 -13.96 22.85 -16.52
CA ASP A 200 -12.69 22.97 -15.81
C ASP A 200 -12.84 22.64 -14.31
N GLU A 201 -14.00 22.95 -13.71
CA GLU A 201 -14.35 22.53 -12.34
C GLU A 201 -14.41 20.99 -12.23
N LEU A 202 -15.12 20.32 -13.14
CA LEU A 202 -15.19 18.86 -13.19
C LEU A 202 -13.82 18.21 -13.44
N VAL A 203 -12.98 18.82 -14.30
CA VAL A 203 -11.61 18.37 -14.53
C VAL A 203 -10.75 18.54 -13.27
N ASN A 204 -10.89 19.65 -12.56
CA ASN A 204 -10.19 19.90 -11.30
C ASN A 204 -10.64 18.91 -10.21
N GLU A 205 -11.93 18.58 -10.12
CA GLU A 205 -12.42 17.53 -9.23
C GLU A 205 -11.84 16.15 -9.62
N LEU A 206 -11.87 15.80 -10.91
CA LEU A 206 -11.28 14.55 -11.40
C LEU A 206 -9.78 14.46 -11.06
N SER A 207 -9.07 15.60 -11.12
CA SER A 207 -7.65 15.69 -10.81
C SER A 207 -7.32 15.33 -9.35
N GLN A 208 -8.28 15.43 -8.42
CA GLN A 208 -8.11 14.96 -7.05
C GLN A 208 -7.99 13.43 -7.00
N TYR A 209 -8.76 12.72 -7.83
CA TYR A 209 -8.81 11.26 -7.81
C TYR A 209 -7.70 10.60 -8.64
N THR A 210 -7.33 11.21 -9.77
CA THR A 210 -6.34 10.66 -10.70
C THR A 210 -5.60 11.78 -11.44
N LYS A 211 -4.43 11.48 -11.99
CA LYS A 211 -3.72 12.37 -12.91
C LYS A 211 -4.56 12.58 -14.16
N VAL A 212 -4.83 13.84 -14.52
CA VAL A 212 -5.65 14.20 -15.68
C VAL A 212 -4.83 14.92 -16.75
N THR A 213 -5.13 14.64 -18.02
CA THR A 213 -4.60 15.39 -19.16
C THR A 213 -5.72 15.69 -20.15
N VAL A 214 -5.96 16.98 -20.39
CA VAL A 214 -6.99 17.47 -21.31
C VAL A 214 -6.37 17.91 -22.62
N THR A 215 -6.95 17.49 -23.74
CA THR A 215 -6.54 17.92 -25.09
C THR A 215 -7.74 18.37 -25.89
N THR A 216 -7.55 19.34 -26.79
CA THR A 216 -8.58 19.83 -27.70
C THR A 216 -8.63 18.97 -28.97
N ARG A 217 -9.83 18.76 -29.53
CA ARG A 217 -10.00 18.06 -30.81
C ARG A 217 -9.71 18.99 -31.99
N GLN A 218 -9.22 18.43 -33.10
CA GLN A 218 -8.79 19.17 -34.31
C GLN A 218 -9.85 20.09 -34.92
N ASN A 219 -11.15 19.85 -34.69
CA ASN A 219 -12.25 20.68 -35.21
C ASN A 219 -12.83 21.66 -34.18
N ASN A 220 -12.22 21.84 -33.00
CA ASN A 220 -12.79 22.59 -31.87
C ASN A 220 -14.17 22.08 -31.37
N GLU A 221 -14.57 20.87 -31.78
CA GLU A 221 -15.84 20.23 -31.44
C GLU A 221 -15.85 19.59 -30.03
N GLY A 222 -14.81 19.79 -29.22
CA GLY A 222 -14.78 19.33 -27.84
C GLY A 222 -13.41 18.92 -27.31
N TYR A 223 -13.43 18.32 -26.13
CA TYR A 223 -12.25 17.91 -25.39
C TYR A 223 -12.11 16.38 -25.34
N ASN A 224 -10.86 15.91 -25.26
CA ASN A 224 -10.54 14.56 -24.82
C ASN A 224 -9.91 14.66 -23.43
N VAL A 225 -10.41 13.87 -22.49
CA VAL A 225 -9.92 13.80 -21.11
C VAL A 225 -9.29 12.44 -20.89
N HIS A 226 -8.00 12.45 -20.56
CA HIS A 226 -7.20 11.26 -20.31
C HIS A 226 -6.83 11.16 -18.84
N ILE A 227 -6.77 9.95 -18.31
CA ILE A 227 -6.38 9.64 -16.94
C ILE A 227 -5.08 8.83 -16.89
N GLY A 228 -4.34 8.99 -15.80
CA GLY A 228 -3.06 8.32 -15.55
C GLY A 228 -2.01 8.59 -16.63
N ASN A 229 -1.51 7.52 -17.25
CA ASN A 229 -0.51 7.59 -18.35
C ASN A 229 -1.14 7.64 -19.76
N GLY A 230 -2.35 8.19 -19.90
CA GLY A 230 -2.96 8.47 -21.20
C GLY A 230 -4.17 7.61 -21.56
N HIS A 231 -4.81 6.96 -20.58
CA HIS A 231 -6.06 6.22 -20.82
C HIS A 231 -7.20 7.21 -21.10
N THR A 232 -7.90 7.07 -22.22
CA THR A 232 -8.97 8.02 -22.59
C THR A 232 -10.24 7.71 -21.80
N LEU A 233 -10.61 8.60 -20.88
CA LEU A 233 -11.84 8.49 -20.08
C LEU A 233 -13.03 9.15 -20.81
N VAL A 234 -12.82 10.31 -21.41
CA VAL A 234 -13.85 11.00 -22.21
C VAL A 234 -13.26 11.35 -23.57
N SER A 235 -13.98 11.03 -24.64
CA SER A 235 -13.65 11.44 -26.00
C SER A 235 -14.83 12.14 -26.66
N GLY A 236 -14.82 13.47 -26.65
CA GLY A 236 -15.94 14.26 -27.16
C GLY A 236 -17.25 13.91 -26.42
N THR A 237 -18.19 13.29 -27.14
CA THR A 237 -19.55 12.98 -26.64
C THR A 237 -19.71 11.55 -26.11
N GLU A 238 -18.61 10.83 -25.95
CA GLU A 238 -18.55 9.48 -25.39
C GLU A 238 -17.70 9.46 -24.11
N ALA A 239 -18.12 8.65 -23.14
CA ALA A 239 -17.38 8.39 -21.91
C ALA A 239 -17.15 6.89 -21.77
N SER A 240 -15.90 6.53 -21.53
CA SER A 240 -15.46 5.19 -21.13
C SER A 240 -15.66 5.02 -19.62
N GLN A 241 -15.51 3.79 -19.12
CA GLN A 241 -15.63 3.49 -17.69
C GLN A 241 -14.33 2.95 -17.13
N LEU A 242 -13.96 3.43 -15.96
CA LEU A 242 -12.98 2.79 -15.10
C LEU A 242 -13.70 1.67 -14.31
N ALA A 243 -13.09 0.50 -14.23
CA ALA A 243 -13.59 -0.65 -13.53
C ALA A 243 -12.55 -1.20 -12.56
N VAL A 244 -13.04 -1.93 -11.57
CA VAL A 244 -12.22 -2.71 -10.65
C VAL A 244 -12.41 -4.18 -10.99
N MET A 245 -11.31 -4.89 -11.22
CA MET A 245 -11.35 -6.34 -11.48
C MET A 245 -10.45 -7.09 -10.50
N ASP A 246 -10.60 -8.41 -10.46
CA ASP A 246 -9.76 -9.26 -9.62
C ASP A 246 -8.28 -9.11 -9.99
N GLY A 247 -7.46 -9.11 -8.94
CA GLY A 247 -6.01 -9.06 -9.07
C GLY A 247 -5.43 -10.35 -9.63
N TYR A 248 -4.15 -10.26 -10.03
CA TYR A 248 -3.36 -11.41 -10.43
C TYR A 248 -1.95 -11.27 -9.83
N PRO A 249 -1.45 -12.23 -9.04
CA PRO A 249 -2.06 -13.53 -8.74
C PRO A 249 -3.10 -13.52 -7.61
N ASP A 250 -3.16 -12.48 -6.79
CA ASP A 250 -4.09 -12.42 -5.66
C ASP A 250 -5.42 -11.74 -6.05
N VAL A 251 -6.51 -12.51 -6.04
CA VAL A 251 -7.86 -12.02 -6.36
C VAL A 251 -8.37 -10.96 -5.37
N HIS A 252 -7.88 -10.98 -4.13
CA HIS A 252 -8.27 -10.00 -3.10
C HIS A 252 -7.55 -8.65 -3.26
N LYS A 253 -6.41 -8.62 -3.99
CA LYS A 253 -5.74 -7.37 -4.41
C LYS A 253 -6.33 -6.88 -5.73
N ARG A 254 -7.55 -6.34 -5.68
CA ARG A 254 -8.25 -5.83 -6.85
C ARG A 254 -7.43 -4.79 -7.63
N ARG A 255 -7.46 -4.84 -8.95
CA ARG A 255 -6.73 -3.93 -9.84
C ARG A 255 -7.66 -3.06 -10.66
N LEU A 256 -7.15 -1.92 -11.10
CA LEU A 256 -7.88 -1.02 -12.00
C LEU A 256 -7.85 -1.56 -13.43
N ALA A 257 -8.92 -1.27 -14.16
CA ALA A 257 -9.06 -1.61 -15.56
C ALA A 257 -9.90 -0.57 -16.31
N MET A 258 -9.59 -0.32 -17.57
CA MET A 258 -10.43 0.45 -18.48
C MET A 258 -11.41 -0.46 -19.21
N VAL A 259 -12.67 -0.06 -19.29
CA VAL A 259 -13.69 -0.69 -20.13
C VAL A 259 -13.72 0.06 -21.47
N GLU A 260 -13.31 -0.61 -22.55
CA GLU A 260 -13.28 -0.07 -23.91
C GLU A 260 -14.14 -0.96 -24.82
N GLY A 261 -15.38 -0.54 -25.08
CA GLY A 261 -16.35 -1.31 -25.87
C GLY A 261 -16.70 -2.64 -25.19
N LYS A 262 -16.27 -3.77 -25.77
CA LYS A 262 -16.42 -5.12 -25.20
C LYS A 262 -15.17 -5.62 -24.47
N GLY A 263 -14.08 -4.87 -24.50
CA GLY A 263 -12.79 -5.24 -23.90
C GLY A 263 -12.59 -4.61 -22.52
N ILE A 264 -11.83 -5.30 -21.66
CA ILE A 264 -11.38 -4.81 -20.36
C ILE A 264 -9.85 -4.84 -20.37
N LYS A 265 -9.20 -3.69 -20.19
CA LYS A 265 -7.74 -3.55 -20.21
C LYS A 265 -7.21 -3.15 -18.85
N ALA A 266 -6.29 -3.93 -18.29
CA ALA A 266 -5.66 -3.60 -17.00
C ALA A 266 -4.88 -2.30 -17.05
N ILE A 267 -4.93 -1.53 -15.97
CA ILE A 267 -4.15 -0.30 -15.77
C ILE A 267 -3.16 -0.53 -14.63
N THR A 268 -1.96 0.05 -14.76
CA THR A 268 -0.93 0.00 -13.72
C THR A 268 -1.21 1.04 -12.64
N ALA A 269 -1.25 0.61 -11.37
CA ALA A 269 -1.53 1.46 -10.22
C ALA A 269 -0.58 2.66 -10.09
N LYS A 270 0.70 2.48 -10.40
CA LYS A 270 1.77 3.51 -10.25
C LYS A 270 1.52 4.77 -11.06
N ASP A 271 0.70 4.68 -12.10
CA ASP A 271 0.51 5.76 -13.07
C ASP A 271 -0.78 6.55 -12.83
N ILE A 272 -1.65 6.10 -11.92
CA ILE A 272 -2.98 6.69 -11.75
C ILE A 272 -2.95 8.01 -10.96
N GLY A 273 -2.02 8.17 -10.01
CA GLY A 273 -1.91 9.35 -9.14
C GLY A 273 -3.17 9.62 -8.30
N GLY A 274 -3.23 10.81 -7.69
CA GLY A 274 -4.37 11.28 -6.87
C GLY A 274 -4.69 10.37 -5.69
N ASN A 275 -5.91 10.50 -5.15
CA ASN A 275 -6.37 9.69 -4.02
C ASN A 275 -6.39 8.19 -4.35
N ILE A 276 -6.70 7.82 -5.61
CA ILE A 276 -6.72 6.42 -6.03
C ILE A 276 -5.33 5.79 -5.91
N GLY A 277 -4.29 6.51 -6.33
CA GLY A 277 -2.90 6.07 -6.18
C GLY A 277 -2.53 5.87 -4.71
N ALA A 278 -2.87 6.82 -3.84
CA ALA A 278 -2.56 6.74 -2.41
C ALA A 278 -3.29 5.57 -1.71
N ILE A 279 -4.54 5.29 -2.09
CA ILE A 279 -5.30 4.13 -1.59
C ILE A 279 -4.63 2.82 -2.01
N LEU A 280 -4.17 2.72 -3.27
CA LEU A 280 -3.50 1.54 -3.78
C LEU A 280 -2.15 1.32 -3.08
N ASP A 281 -1.34 2.37 -2.89
CA ASP A 281 -0.06 2.27 -2.17
C ASP A 281 -0.25 1.84 -0.71
N MET A 282 -1.26 2.39 -0.04
CA MET A 282 -1.61 2.00 1.33
C MET A 282 -1.97 0.51 1.41
N ARG A 283 -2.80 0.02 0.49
CA ARG A 283 -3.25 -1.37 0.45
C ARG A 283 -2.16 -2.34 0.01
N ASP A 284 -1.34 -1.95 -0.97
CA ASP A 284 -0.44 -2.87 -1.65
C ASP A 284 0.97 -2.89 -1.07
N GLU A 285 1.38 -1.80 -0.39
CA GLU A 285 2.71 -1.66 0.20
C GLU A 285 2.67 -1.50 1.73
N HIS A 286 1.96 -0.49 2.25
CA HIS A 286 2.09 -0.10 3.66
C HIS A 286 1.41 -1.05 4.64
N ILE A 287 0.16 -1.44 4.39
CA ILE A 287 -0.57 -2.43 5.21
C ILE A 287 0.17 -3.79 5.20
N PRO A 288 0.54 -4.35 4.03
CA PRO A 288 1.31 -5.59 3.97
C PRO A 288 2.62 -5.55 4.76
N GLN A 289 3.36 -4.43 4.68
CA GLN A 289 4.61 -4.28 5.44
C GLN A 289 4.39 -4.45 6.95
N VAL A 290 3.35 -3.84 7.51
CA VAL A 290 3.02 -3.97 8.94
C VAL A 290 2.64 -5.42 9.28
N MET A 291 1.80 -6.06 8.45
CA MET A 291 1.38 -7.44 8.65
C MET A 291 2.54 -8.43 8.56
N ASP A 292 3.43 -8.26 7.59
CA ASP A 292 4.56 -9.15 7.35
C ASP A 292 5.60 -9.08 8.47
N GLN A 293 5.86 -7.88 9.02
CA GLN A 293 6.79 -7.70 10.13
C GLN A 293 6.20 -8.23 11.45
N MET A 294 4.92 -7.99 11.72
CA MET A 294 4.26 -8.57 12.89
C MET A 294 4.19 -10.10 12.81
N GLY A 295 3.93 -10.59 11.62
CA GLY A 295 3.94 -12.01 11.31
C GLY A 295 5.32 -12.64 11.45
N LEU A 296 6.40 -11.93 11.11
CA LEU A 296 7.78 -12.38 11.28
C LEU A 296 8.09 -12.57 12.77
N LEU A 297 7.79 -11.55 13.59
CA LEU A 297 7.92 -11.60 15.04
C LEU A 297 7.17 -12.81 15.62
N SER A 298 5.90 -12.98 15.24
CA SER A 298 5.04 -14.05 15.75
C SER A 298 5.54 -15.44 15.37
N THR A 299 5.94 -15.60 14.11
CA THR A 299 6.45 -16.87 13.57
C THR A 299 7.76 -17.25 14.26
N ALA A 300 8.68 -16.29 14.38
CA ALA A 300 9.97 -16.49 15.03
C ALA A 300 9.81 -16.85 16.52
N PHE A 301 8.98 -16.10 17.24
CA PHE A 301 8.74 -16.34 18.66
C PHE A 301 8.14 -17.74 18.90
N ALA A 302 7.07 -18.08 18.17
CA ALA A 302 6.46 -19.41 18.28
C ALA A 302 7.46 -20.53 17.92
N HIS A 303 8.24 -20.36 16.84
CA HIS A 303 9.22 -21.33 16.40
C HIS A 303 10.33 -21.56 17.44
N GLU A 304 10.98 -20.50 17.93
CA GLU A 304 12.10 -20.62 18.87
C GLU A 304 11.65 -21.15 20.24
N VAL A 305 10.48 -20.73 20.76
CA VAL A 305 9.95 -21.27 22.01
C VAL A 305 9.60 -22.74 21.89
N ASN A 306 8.94 -23.14 20.79
CA ASN A 306 8.61 -24.55 20.54
C ASN A 306 9.85 -25.42 20.33
N LYS A 307 10.86 -24.89 19.63
CA LYS A 307 12.14 -25.56 19.45
C LYS A 307 12.80 -25.84 20.79
N LEU A 308 12.85 -24.85 21.69
CA LEU A 308 13.40 -25.05 23.04
C LEU A 308 12.52 -26.00 23.86
N GLN A 309 11.19 -25.92 23.78
CA GLN A 309 10.31 -26.90 24.44
C GLN A 309 10.65 -28.34 24.06
N SER A 310 10.84 -28.60 22.76
CA SER A 310 11.23 -29.93 22.26
C SER A 310 12.64 -30.36 22.67
N GLN A 311 13.44 -29.47 23.27
CA GLN A 311 14.81 -29.71 23.74
C GLN A 311 14.92 -29.93 25.26
N GLY A 312 13.78 -30.03 25.95
CA GLY A 312 13.75 -30.21 27.39
C GLY A 312 12.79 -31.28 27.87
N LEU A 313 12.75 -31.44 29.20
CA LEU A 313 11.82 -32.34 29.89
C LEU A 313 10.77 -31.56 30.67
N ASP A 314 9.52 -31.98 30.51
CA ASP A 314 8.37 -31.50 31.27
C ASP A 314 8.42 -31.96 32.74
N LEU A 315 7.47 -31.52 33.56
CA LEU A 315 7.43 -31.87 35.00
C LEU A 315 7.20 -33.38 35.23
N ARG A 316 6.75 -34.11 34.21
CA ARG A 316 6.49 -35.56 34.24
C ARG A 316 7.68 -36.36 33.71
N GLY A 317 8.77 -35.70 33.27
CA GLY A 317 9.94 -36.36 32.72
C GLY A 317 9.79 -36.83 31.28
N ASN A 318 8.82 -36.31 30.54
CA ASN A 318 8.67 -36.53 29.10
C ASN A 318 9.30 -35.39 28.31
N VAL A 319 9.63 -35.63 27.04
CA VAL A 319 10.07 -34.56 26.13
C VAL A 319 8.95 -33.51 25.99
N GLY A 320 9.32 -32.23 26.05
CA GLY A 320 8.37 -31.13 26.00
C GLY A 320 7.50 -31.10 24.74
N GLY A 321 6.21 -30.88 24.94
CA GLY A 321 5.27 -30.59 23.87
C GLY A 321 5.32 -29.12 23.43
N LEU A 322 4.64 -28.80 22.33
CA LEU A 322 4.56 -27.45 21.82
C LEU A 322 3.74 -26.54 22.76
N ILE A 323 4.23 -25.32 23.02
CA ILE A 323 3.45 -24.27 23.71
C ILE A 323 2.59 -23.51 22.71
N PHE A 324 3.15 -23.17 21.55
CA PHE A 324 2.47 -22.45 20.48
C PHE A 324 2.17 -23.36 19.30
N THR A 325 1.26 -22.96 18.42
CA THR A 325 1.01 -23.65 17.14
C THR A 325 2.31 -23.86 16.37
N ASP A 326 2.49 -25.05 15.78
CA ASP A 326 3.61 -25.30 14.89
C ASP A 326 3.42 -24.51 13.59
N MET A 327 4.31 -23.54 13.38
CA MET A 327 4.32 -22.66 12.21
C MET A 327 4.79 -23.38 10.94
N ASN A 328 5.11 -24.67 10.99
CA ASN A 328 5.47 -25.48 9.82
C ASN A 328 4.56 -26.68 9.61
N THR A 329 3.36 -26.69 10.21
CA THR A 329 2.34 -27.66 9.78
C THR A 329 2.04 -27.51 8.30
N GLU A 330 1.66 -28.61 7.66
CA GLU A 330 1.24 -28.66 6.26
C GLU A 330 0.22 -27.58 5.88
N VAL A 331 -0.76 -27.34 6.76
CA VAL A 331 -1.81 -26.33 6.56
C VAL A 331 -1.22 -24.92 6.55
N VAL A 332 -0.34 -24.61 7.51
CA VAL A 332 0.32 -23.30 7.57
C VAL A 332 1.26 -23.10 6.37
N ALA A 333 2.03 -24.12 6.01
CA ALA A 333 2.95 -24.08 4.88
C ALA A 333 2.22 -23.81 3.55
N LYS A 334 1.05 -24.41 3.32
CA LYS A 334 0.19 -24.14 2.16
C LYS A 334 -0.43 -22.74 2.20
N SER A 335 -0.82 -22.25 3.38
CA SER A 335 -1.42 -20.91 3.53
C SER A 335 -0.50 -19.74 3.14
N ARG A 336 0.81 -19.98 3.07
CA ARG A 336 1.82 -19.00 2.63
C ARG A 336 1.83 -18.79 1.11
N VAL A 337 1.18 -19.67 0.35
CA VAL A 337 1.15 -19.62 -1.10
C VAL A 337 -0.15 -18.98 -1.57
N VAL A 338 -0.02 -17.96 -2.43
CA VAL A 338 -1.16 -17.31 -3.07
C VAL A 338 -1.06 -17.52 -4.58
N GLN A 339 -2.07 -18.19 -5.11
CA GLN A 339 -2.11 -18.65 -6.49
C GLN A 339 -3.17 -17.89 -7.28
N PRO A 340 -2.97 -17.72 -8.60
CA PRO A 340 -3.98 -17.13 -9.44
C PRO A 340 -5.19 -18.05 -9.61
N ALA A 341 -6.35 -17.45 -9.91
CA ALA A 341 -7.56 -18.21 -10.23
C ALA A 341 -7.30 -19.16 -11.41
N GLY A 342 -7.66 -20.43 -11.24
CA GLY A 342 -7.44 -21.48 -12.25
C GLY A 342 -6.05 -22.12 -12.23
N SER A 343 -5.16 -21.70 -11.33
CA SER A 343 -3.87 -22.38 -11.10
C SER A 343 -4.08 -23.83 -10.66
N ASN A 344 -3.24 -24.70 -11.20
CA ASN A 344 -3.15 -26.10 -10.84
C ASN A 344 -1.90 -26.43 -10.02
N ALA A 345 -1.08 -25.42 -9.70
CA ALA A 345 0.17 -25.61 -8.97
C ALA A 345 -0.10 -26.07 -7.53
N GLU A 346 0.75 -26.92 -6.99
CA GLU A 346 0.67 -27.33 -5.58
C GLU A 346 2.03 -27.13 -4.93
N LEU A 347 2.07 -26.16 -4.00
CA LEU A 347 3.27 -25.80 -3.27
C LEU A 347 2.99 -25.70 -1.78
N ALA A 348 4.01 -25.97 -0.98
CA ALA A 348 4.01 -25.74 0.46
C ALA A 348 5.33 -25.06 0.84
N VAL A 349 5.27 -24.02 1.66
CA VAL A 349 6.45 -23.24 2.05
C VAL A 349 6.75 -23.48 3.53
N PHE A 350 7.84 -24.19 3.80
CA PHE A 350 8.34 -24.45 5.15
C PHE A 350 9.44 -23.44 5.50
N ILE A 351 9.58 -23.12 6.78
CA ILE A 351 10.62 -22.25 7.30
C ILE A 351 11.63 -23.12 8.04
N ASP A 352 12.80 -23.33 7.44
CA ASP A 352 13.84 -24.17 8.02
C ASP A 352 14.79 -23.35 8.89
N ASP A 353 15.04 -22.08 8.54
CA ASP A 353 15.89 -21.15 9.29
C ASP A 353 15.22 -19.77 9.46
N THR A 354 14.83 -19.46 10.69
CA THR A 354 14.25 -18.15 11.08
C THR A 354 15.28 -17.02 10.98
N ALA A 355 16.58 -17.30 11.06
CA ALA A 355 17.62 -16.26 11.03
C ALA A 355 17.75 -15.58 9.67
N GLN A 356 17.53 -16.32 8.59
CA GLN A 356 17.57 -15.81 7.21
C GLN A 356 16.19 -15.34 6.72
N LEU A 357 15.14 -15.62 7.50
CA LEU A 357 13.77 -15.31 7.11
C LEU A 357 13.53 -13.81 7.07
N GLN A 358 13.10 -13.32 5.90
CA GLN A 358 12.72 -11.92 5.72
C GLN A 358 11.20 -11.76 5.65
N GLY A 359 10.69 -10.69 6.26
CA GLY A 359 9.30 -10.27 6.07
C GLY A 359 9.10 -9.65 4.69
N GLY A 360 7.97 -9.94 4.05
CA GLY A 360 7.60 -9.37 2.76
C GLY A 360 6.93 -10.38 1.83
N GLU A 361 6.67 -9.95 0.60
CA GLU A 361 6.09 -10.80 -0.45
C GLU A 361 7.16 -11.18 -1.47
N TYR A 362 7.22 -12.46 -1.81
CA TYR A 362 8.06 -12.99 -2.88
C TYR A 362 7.18 -13.33 -4.07
N SER A 363 7.69 -13.15 -5.29
CA SER A 363 7.05 -13.67 -6.50
C SER A 363 7.86 -14.81 -7.07
N LEU A 364 7.21 -15.96 -7.28
CA LEU A 364 7.78 -17.12 -7.95
C LEU A 364 7.19 -17.23 -9.36
N GLN A 365 8.06 -17.35 -10.37
CA GLN A 365 7.69 -17.52 -11.77
C GLN A 365 8.48 -18.67 -12.39
N TYR A 366 7.87 -19.37 -13.34
CA TYR A 366 8.53 -20.42 -14.11
C TYR A 366 8.75 -19.97 -15.57
N ASN A 367 10.01 -19.96 -16.02
CA ASN A 367 10.37 -19.48 -17.37
C ASN A 367 10.45 -20.61 -18.41
N GLY A 368 10.12 -21.85 -18.05
CA GLY A 368 10.22 -23.04 -18.91
C GLY A 368 11.47 -23.90 -18.65
N SER A 369 12.46 -23.37 -17.94
CA SER A 369 13.69 -24.07 -17.52
C SER A 369 13.86 -24.00 -16.00
N ASP A 370 13.81 -22.79 -15.46
CA ASP A 370 14.14 -22.49 -14.07
C ASP A 370 13.03 -21.71 -13.38
N TYR A 371 13.05 -21.79 -12.05
CA TYR A 371 12.24 -20.96 -11.19
C TYR A 371 12.95 -19.64 -10.89
N ILE A 372 12.29 -18.53 -11.18
CA ILE A 372 12.77 -17.18 -10.88
C ILE A 372 12.02 -16.66 -9.67
N VAL A 373 12.76 -16.34 -8.61
CA VAL A 373 12.22 -15.72 -7.41
C VAL A 373 12.55 -14.25 -7.40
N THR A 374 11.53 -13.41 -7.28
CA THR A 374 11.70 -11.98 -7.00
C THR A 374 11.49 -11.76 -5.51
N LYS A 375 12.53 -11.32 -4.81
CA LYS A 375 12.53 -11.05 -3.37
C LYS A 375 11.73 -9.77 -3.04
N PRO A 376 11.37 -9.54 -1.76
CA PRO A 376 10.74 -8.30 -1.32
C PRO A 376 11.54 -7.03 -1.64
N THR A 377 12.87 -7.15 -1.74
CA THR A 377 13.78 -6.07 -2.14
C THR A 377 13.68 -5.70 -3.64
N GLY A 378 13.01 -6.53 -4.44
CA GLY A 378 12.98 -6.43 -5.91
C GLY A 378 14.11 -7.19 -6.61
N GLU A 379 15.07 -7.74 -5.85
CA GLU A 379 16.13 -8.59 -6.39
C GLU A 379 15.54 -9.86 -7.02
N ARG A 380 16.01 -10.21 -8.22
CA ARG A 380 15.62 -11.44 -8.91
C ARG A 380 16.75 -12.46 -8.84
N ILE A 381 16.45 -13.62 -8.28
CA ILE A 381 17.36 -14.75 -8.19
C ILE A 381 16.81 -15.95 -8.95
N THR A 382 17.69 -16.81 -9.44
CA THR A 382 17.31 -18.11 -10.01
C THR A 382 17.42 -19.14 -8.90
N ALA A 383 16.33 -19.84 -8.60
CA ALA A 383 16.26 -20.89 -7.60
C ALA A 383 16.24 -22.26 -8.30
N PRO A 384 17.31 -23.07 -8.23
CA PRO A 384 17.32 -24.39 -8.85
C PRO A 384 16.38 -25.34 -8.10
N LEU A 385 15.59 -26.11 -8.86
CA LEU A 385 14.75 -27.16 -8.29
C LEU A 385 15.59 -28.41 -8.04
N VAL A 386 15.86 -28.72 -6.77
CA VAL A 386 16.64 -29.91 -6.36
C VAL A 386 15.74 -30.81 -5.54
N GLY A 387 15.51 -32.04 -6.01
CA GLY A 387 14.65 -33.00 -5.30
C GLY A 387 13.18 -32.59 -5.16
N GLY A 388 12.70 -31.66 -5.99
CA GLY A 388 11.35 -31.08 -5.88
C GLY A 388 11.26 -29.89 -4.92
N GLU A 389 12.39 -29.38 -4.43
CA GLU A 389 12.44 -28.28 -3.46
C GLU A 389 13.24 -27.09 -3.99
N LEU A 390 12.83 -25.88 -3.58
CA LEU A 390 13.56 -24.62 -3.79
C LEU A 390 13.96 -24.06 -2.42
N LEU A 391 15.23 -23.69 -2.25
CA LEU A 391 15.73 -23.07 -1.02
C LEU A 391 15.94 -21.57 -1.23
N VAL A 392 15.28 -20.75 -0.41
CA VAL A 392 15.34 -19.27 -0.52
C VAL A 392 15.21 -18.65 0.87
N ASP A 393 16.18 -17.84 1.29
CA ASP A 393 16.12 -17.00 2.50
C ASP A 393 15.59 -17.76 3.74
N GLY A 394 16.19 -18.93 4.01
CA GLY A 394 15.79 -19.82 5.12
C GLY A 394 14.48 -20.60 4.92
N MET A 395 13.81 -20.43 3.78
CA MET A 395 12.60 -21.16 3.40
C MET A 395 12.92 -22.36 2.51
N ARG A 396 12.15 -23.42 2.67
CA ARG A 396 12.09 -24.58 1.78
C ARG A 396 10.72 -24.65 1.13
N ILE A 397 10.69 -24.43 -0.16
CA ILE A 397 9.48 -24.42 -0.98
C ILE A 397 9.38 -25.77 -1.66
N GLU A 398 8.48 -26.61 -1.20
CA GLU A 398 8.16 -27.89 -1.85
C GLU A 398 7.27 -27.62 -3.07
N VAL A 399 7.73 -28.04 -4.24
CA VAL A 399 6.98 -27.98 -5.49
C VAL A 399 6.47 -29.39 -5.82
N ARG A 400 5.22 -29.67 -5.43
CA ARG A 400 4.58 -30.97 -5.66
C ARG A 400 3.97 -31.05 -7.05
N LYS A 401 3.38 -29.94 -7.48
CA LYS A 401 2.95 -29.73 -8.86
C LYS A 401 3.46 -28.37 -9.33
N GLY A 402 4.25 -28.42 -10.40
CA GLY A 402 4.95 -27.27 -10.97
C GLY A 402 4.01 -26.21 -11.54
N LEU A 403 4.60 -25.05 -11.84
CA LEU A 403 3.93 -23.90 -12.43
C LEU A 403 3.88 -24.08 -13.95
N GLU A 404 2.81 -23.59 -14.57
CA GLU A 404 2.73 -23.47 -16.03
C GLU A 404 3.67 -22.37 -16.56
N LEU A 405 4.00 -22.41 -17.85
CA LEU A 405 4.91 -21.44 -18.46
C LEU A 405 4.35 -20.02 -18.32
N GLY A 406 5.13 -19.13 -17.68
CA GLY A 406 4.71 -17.74 -17.43
C GLY A 406 3.70 -17.58 -16.29
N GLU A 407 3.32 -18.66 -15.60
CA GLU A 407 2.52 -18.58 -14.40
C GLU A 407 3.31 -17.88 -13.29
N ARG A 408 2.59 -17.06 -12.50
CA ARG A 408 3.15 -16.32 -11.38
C ARG A 408 2.34 -16.63 -10.13
N ILE A 409 3.03 -17.01 -9.07
CA ILE A 409 2.44 -17.12 -7.73
C ILE A 409 3.13 -16.14 -6.78
N LEU A 410 2.48 -15.86 -5.66
CA LEU A 410 3.06 -15.07 -4.57
C LEU A 410 3.31 -15.96 -3.36
N ILE A 411 4.40 -15.72 -2.66
CA ILE A 411 4.76 -16.38 -1.40
C ILE A 411 4.82 -15.32 -0.31
N ARG A 412 4.06 -15.54 0.76
CA ARG A 412 3.88 -14.65 1.91
C ARG A 412 4.26 -15.43 3.16
N PRO A 413 5.56 -15.58 3.46
CA PRO A 413 6.01 -16.52 4.48
C PRO A 413 5.54 -16.15 5.87
N THR A 414 5.45 -14.85 6.15
CA THR A 414 5.18 -14.34 7.50
C THR A 414 3.82 -13.69 7.65
N ARG A 415 3.16 -13.20 6.59
CA ARG A 415 1.95 -12.35 6.66
C ARG A 415 0.88 -12.83 7.64
N GLN A 416 0.67 -14.15 7.70
CA GLN A 416 -0.37 -14.79 8.51
C GLN A 416 0.12 -15.26 9.89
N GLY A 417 1.42 -15.18 10.20
CA GLY A 417 1.99 -15.70 11.44
C GLY A 417 1.34 -15.10 12.70
N ALA A 418 1.02 -13.81 12.66
CA ALA A 418 0.33 -13.12 13.76
C ALA A 418 -1.15 -13.53 13.89
N ALA A 419 -1.80 -13.98 12.81
CA ALA A 419 -3.17 -14.52 12.87
C ALA A 419 -3.19 -15.99 13.33
N GLN A 420 -2.12 -16.73 13.03
CA GLN A 420 -2.05 -18.19 13.22
C GLN A 420 -1.43 -18.61 14.57
N ILE A 421 -0.71 -17.71 15.25
CA ILE A 421 -0.17 -18.00 16.57
C ILE A 421 -1.29 -18.24 17.57
N GLN A 422 -1.28 -19.41 18.21
CA GLN A 422 -2.26 -19.82 19.23
C GLN A 422 -1.56 -20.71 20.27
N MET A 423 -2.11 -20.75 21.48
CA MET A 423 -1.67 -21.66 22.54
C MET A 423 -2.13 -23.09 22.25
N ARG A 424 -1.23 -24.05 22.43
CA ARG A 424 -1.49 -25.49 22.23
C ARG A 424 -1.73 -26.25 23.53
N THR A 425 -1.32 -25.70 24.66
CA THR A 425 -1.51 -26.29 25.98
C THR A 425 -1.80 -25.22 27.01
N ASN A 426 -2.67 -25.54 27.97
CA ASN A 426 -2.90 -24.78 29.20
C ASN A 426 -2.47 -25.56 30.45
N ASP A 427 -1.81 -26.73 30.26
CA ASP A 427 -1.32 -27.57 31.34
C ASP A 427 0.05 -27.06 31.84
N PRO A 428 0.15 -26.54 33.09
CA PRO A 428 1.41 -26.02 33.63
C PRO A 428 2.52 -27.08 33.68
N THR A 429 2.15 -28.36 33.81
CA THR A 429 3.11 -29.46 33.91
C THR A 429 3.81 -29.75 32.59
N ALA A 430 3.28 -29.26 31.46
CA ALA A 430 3.81 -29.48 30.11
C ALA A 430 5.03 -28.61 29.78
N ILE A 431 5.33 -27.55 30.56
CA ILE A 431 6.50 -26.70 30.30
C ILE A 431 7.77 -27.51 30.53
N ALA A 432 8.56 -27.71 29.47
CA ALA A 432 9.87 -28.33 29.56
C ALA A 432 10.92 -27.40 30.17
N ALA A 433 11.20 -27.57 31.46
CA ALA A 433 12.09 -26.68 32.22
C ALA A 433 13.55 -27.14 32.21
N GLN A 434 13.76 -28.45 32.32
CA GLN A 434 15.07 -29.08 32.32
C GLN A 434 15.59 -29.22 30.88
N SER A 435 16.87 -28.95 30.65
CA SER A 435 17.52 -29.27 29.37
C SER A 435 17.90 -30.75 29.39
N TYR A 436 17.48 -31.55 28.40
CA TYR A 436 17.94 -32.94 28.37
C TYR A 436 19.40 -33.06 27.93
N GLN A 437 19.96 -32.04 27.27
CA GLN A 437 21.35 -32.06 26.86
C GLN A 437 22.21 -31.60 28.04
N ALA A 438 23.07 -32.49 28.51
CA ALA A 438 23.90 -32.26 29.69
C ALA A 438 25.09 -31.35 29.36
N SER A 439 25.59 -30.62 30.37
CA SER A 439 26.74 -29.72 30.27
C SER A 439 28.06 -30.42 29.89
N THR A 440 28.13 -31.74 30.04
CA THR A 440 29.26 -32.58 29.63
C THR A 440 29.27 -32.91 28.13
N THR A 441 28.28 -32.43 27.38
CA THR A 441 28.31 -32.49 25.91
C THR A 441 29.52 -31.72 25.38
N PHE A 442 30.29 -32.36 24.52
CA PHE A 442 31.41 -31.77 23.80
C PHE A 442 31.17 -31.97 22.30
N ALA A 443 30.51 -31.02 21.65
CA ALA A 443 30.26 -31.04 20.21
C ALA A 443 30.80 -29.75 19.60
N GLN A 444 31.77 -29.88 18.70
CA GLN A 444 32.38 -28.77 17.97
C GLN A 444 31.81 -28.61 16.55
N GLY A 445 31.17 -29.66 16.03
CA GLY A 445 30.50 -29.64 14.73
C GLY A 445 29.16 -28.91 14.73
N SER A 446 28.52 -28.91 13.55
CA SER A 446 27.20 -28.32 13.31
C SER A 446 26.05 -29.31 13.44
N ALA A 447 26.32 -30.57 13.83
CA ALA A 447 25.28 -31.57 13.98
C ALA A 447 24.26 -31.21 15.07
N SER A 448 23.00 -31.48 14.76
CA SER A 448 21.88 -31.38 15.69
C SER A 448 21.64 -32.74 16.35
N PHE A 449 21.51 -32.73 17.67
CA PHE A 449 21.11 -33.87 18.48
C PHE A 449 19.75 -33.60 19.13
N LYS A 450 18.76 -34.46 18.89
CA LYS A 450 17.38 -34.30 19.38
C LYS A 450 16.83 -35.57 19.98
N ILE A 451 16.19 -35.47 21.13
CA ILE A 451 15.47 -36.60 21.74
C ILE A 451 14.02 -36.56 21.24
N ARG A 452 13.57 -37.62 20.56
CA ARG A 452 12.20 -37.75 20.07
C ARG A 452 11.27 -38.31 21.13
N ALA A 453 11.74 -39.30 21.87
CA ALA A 453 10.99 -39.96 22.92
C ALA A 453 11.95 -40.48 23.99
N ALA A 454 11.65 -40.21 25.25
CA ALA A 454 12.37 -40.78 26.39
C ALA A 454 11.78 -42.16 26.73
N GLY A 455 12.63 -43.18 26.79
CA GLY A 455 12.30 -44.55 27.22
C GLY A 455 13.04 -44.94 28.50
N ASP A 456 13.51 -46.19 28.56
CA ASP A 456 14.21 -46.72 29.75
C ASP A 456 15.65 -46.20 29.84
N LEU A 457 16.30 -45.92 28.71
CA LEU A 457 17.63 -45.32 28.69
C LEU A 457 17.55 -43.83 29.01
N ARG A 458 17.88 -43.49 30.26
CA ARG A 458 17.78 -42.11 30.76
C ARG A 458 19.08 -41.32 30.69
N GLU A 459 20.24 -41.96 30.80
CA GLU A 459 21.54 -41.30 30.71
C GLU A 459 22.43 -42.02 29.72
N PHE A 460 22.92 -41.29 28.72
CA PHE A 460 23.78 -41.86 27.68
C PHE A 460 24.57 -40.80 26.93
N GLU A 461 25.54 -41.27 26.16
CA GLU A 461 26.40 -40.46 25.31
C GLU A 461 26.36 -41.00 23.90
N VAL A 462 26.27 -40.10 22.92
CA VAL A 462 26.45 -40.43 21.51
C VAL A 462 27.82 -39.91 21.09
N VAL A 463 28.73 -40.82 20.77
CA VAL A 463 30.13 -40.52 20.49
C VAL A 463 30.43 -40.76 19.01
N ILE A 464 30.97 -39.75 18.34
CA ILE A 464 31.47 -39.86 16.97
C ILE A 464 32.87 -40.46 17.01
N SER A 465 33.09 -41.46 16.16
CA SER A 465 34.38 -42.13 16.02
C SER A 465 35.52 -41.14 15.66
N PRO A 466 36.78 -41.49 15.98
CA PRO A 466 37.93 -40.66 15.61
C PRO A 466 38.12 -40.45 14.11
N LYS A 467 37.51 -41.30 13.27
CA LYS A 467 37.50 -41.16 11.81
C LYS A 467 36.33 -40.32 11.29
N GLY A 468 35.32 -40.07 12.11
CA GLY A 468 34.11 -39.34 11.71
C GLY A 468 33.14 -40.11 10.82
N ASP A 469 33.34 -41.42 10.61
CA ASP A 469 32.54 -42.27 9.72
C ASP A 469 31.54 -43.16 10.47
N GLN A 470 31.67 -43.28 11.79
CA GLN A 470 30.78 -44.05 12.66
C GLN A 470 30.38 -43.27 13.91
N PHE A 471 29.26 -43.68 14.52
CA PHE A 471 28.83 -43.23 15.85
C PHE A 471 28.45 -44.43 16.73
N ALA A 472 28.63 -44.31 18.04
CA ALA A 472 28.22 -45.32 19.03
C ALA A 472 27.41 -44.67 20.15
N VAL A 473 26.59 -45.48 20.84
CA VAL A 473 25.91 -45.04 22.08
C VAL A 473 26.58 -45.71 23.26
N THR A 474 27.02 -44.94 24.23
CA THR A 474 27.65 -45.42 25.46
C THR A 474 26.88 -44.93 26.68
N ASP A 475 27.09 -45.56 27.84
CA ASP A 475 26.76 -44.92 29.12
C ASP A 475 27.76 -43.78 29.43
N THR A 476 27.51 -43.05 30.51
CA THR A 476 28.37 -41.95 30.99
C THR A 476 29.74 -42.41 31.51
N LYS A 477 29.97 -43.73 31.58
CA LYS A 477 31.24 -44.37 32.00
C LYS A 477 31.98 -44.99 30.81
N GLY A 478 31.48 -44.84 29.59
CA GLY A 478 32.09 -45.34 28.36
C GLY A 478 31.74 -46.80 28.00
N LYS A 479 30.81 -47.44 28.70
CA LYS A 479 30.32 -48.78 28.33
C LYS A 479 29.44 -48.67 27.09
N VAL A 480 29.76 -49.44 26.04
CA VAL A 480 28.97 -49.47 24.80
C VAL A 480 27.57 -50.06 25.05
N LEU A 481 26.54 -49.25 24.81
CA LEU A 481 25.11 -49.62 24.85
C LEU A 481 24.57 -49.97 23.46
N MET A 482 25.14 -49.37 22.41
CA MET A 482 24.89 -49.71 21.01
C MET A 482 26.21 -49.75 20.27
N GLN A 483 26.44 -50.86 19.55
CA GLN A 483 27.64 -51.03 18.73
C GLN A 483 27.77 -49.93 17.67
N PRO A 484 29.00 -49.55 17.27
CA PRO A 484 29.22 -48.52 16.26
C PRO A 484 28.41 -48.77 14.98
N GLN A 485 27.71 -47.74 14.53
CA GLN A 485 26.90 -47.70 13.30
C GLN A 485 27.48 -46.64 12.36
N ALA A 486 27.14 -46.71 11.07
CA ALA A 486 27.55 -45.71 10.10
C ALA A 486 27.00 -44.32 10.46
N TYR A 487 27.85 -43.30 10.34
CA TYR A 487 27.50 -41.90 10.55
C TYR A 487 27.49 -41.15 9.21
N PRO A 488 26.51 -40.25 8.96
CA PRO A 488 25.33 -39.98 9.79
C PRO A 488 24.27 -41.09 9.72
N PRO A 489 23.45 -41.28 10.77
CA PRO A 489 22.33 -42.22 10.71
C PRO A 489 21.29 -41.76 9.67
N THR A 490 20.66 -42.71 8.98
CA THR A 490 19.66 -42.44 7.94
C THR A 490 18.26 -42.13 8.48
N GLY A 491 18.07 -42.19 9.80
CA GLY A 491 16.80 -41.96 10.48
C GLY A 491 16.93 -41.97 12.01
N PRO A 492 15.81 -41.92 12.74
CA PRO A 492 15.82 -41.98 14.20
C PRO A 492 16.47 -43.27 14.71
N VAL A 493 17.24 -43.15 15.79
CA VAL A 493 17.94 -44.25 16.43
C VAL A 493 17.27 -44.54 17.78
N THR A 494 16.87 -45.78 17.99
CA THR A 494 16.24 -46.22 19.25
C THR A 494 17.17 -47.16 20.00
N VAL A 495 17.50 -46.81 21.24
CA VAL A 495 18.28 -47.64 22.16
C VAL A 495 17.53 -47.75 23.47
N GLN A 496 17.17 -48.98 23.87
CA GLN A 496 16.43 -49.27 25.11
C GLN A 496 15.19 -48.37 25.29
N GLY A 497 14.36 -48.26 24.23
CA GLY A 497 13.14 -47.47 24.22
C GLY A 497 13.32 -45.96 24.04
N THR A 498 14.50 -45.40 24.30
CA THR A 498 14.79 -43.99 24.04
C THR A 498 15.13 -43.79 22.57
N THR A 499 14.44 -42.87 21.92
CA THR A 499 14.62 -42.55 20.50
C THR A 499 15.21 -41.16 20.33
N PHE A 500 16.28 -41.05 19.57
CA PHE A 500 16.94 -39.78 19.26
C PHE A 500 17.24 -39.65 17.76
N GLU A 501 17.51 -38.42 17.35
CA GLU A 501 17.99 -38.09 16.02
C GLU A 501 19.33 -37.37 16.12
N LEU A 502 20.20 -37.67 15.17
CA LEU A 502 21.50 -37.05 15.03
C LEU A 502 21.72 -36.71 13.56
N SER A 503 21.89 -35.42 13.25
CA SER A 503 22.13 -34.99 11.87
C SER A 503 23.60 -35.16 11.45
N ALA A 504 23.86 -35.01 10.16
CA ALA A 504 25.20 -34.77 9.63
C ALA A 504 25.83 -33.48 10.21
N GLY A 505 27.16 -33.35 10.10
CA GLY A 505 27.90 -32.15 10.50
C GLY A 505 28.67 -32.25 11.83
N ALA A 506 28.63 -33.39 12.51
CA ALA A 506 29.44 -33.64 13.69
C ALA A 506 30.90 -33.85 13.27
N LEU A 507 31.82 -33.38 14.09
CA LEU A 507 33.25 -33.57 13.88
C LEU A 507 33.72 -34.87 14.55
N PRO A 508 34.86 -35.44 14.11
CA PRO A 508 35.44 -36.59 14.78
C PRO A 508 35.67 -36.34 16.27
N ASN A 509 35.28 -37.30 17.11
CA ASN A 509 35.29 -37.22 18.58
C ASN A 509 34.26 -36.27 19.22
N ASP A 510 33.30 -35.74 18.45
CA ASP A 510 32.13 -35.09 19.05
C ASP A 510 31.37 -36.08 19.95
N LYS A 511 30.86 -35.56 21.06
CA LYS A 511 30.17 -36.30 22.11
C LYS A 511 28.93 -35.54 22.56
N PHE A 512 27.76 -36.12 22.32
CA PHE A 512 26.48 -35.57 22.76
C PHE A 512 26.01 -36.32 23.99
N THR A 513 25.93 -35.64 25.14
CA THR A 513 25.48 -36.25 26.39
C THR A 513 24.02 -35.93 26.65
N ALA A 514 23.20 -36.96 26.82
CA ALA A 514 21.79 -36.84 27.19
C ALA A 514 21.58 -37.24 28.66
N ASN A 515 20.88 -36.39 29.40
CA ASN A 515 20.34 -36.66 30.73
C ASN A 515 18.82 -36.45 30.70
N LEU A 516 18.09 -37.55 30.68
CA LEU A 516 16.62 -37.63 30.70
C LEU A 516 16.07 -37.97 32.09
N VAL A 517 16.91 -37.96 33.12
CA VAL A 517 16.49 -38.14 34.51
C VAL A 517 15.92 -36.82 35.02
N PRO A 518 14.62 -36.75 35.37
CA PRO A 518 14.03 -35.54 35.90
C PRO A 518 14.73 -35.15 37.20
N SER A 519 15.25 -33.92 37.25
CA SER A 519 15.96 -33.38 38.39
C SER A 519 15.18 -32.21 38.98
N GLU A 520 14.94 -32.25 40.29
CA GLU A 520 14.32 -31.10 40.96
C GLU A 520 15.21 -29.87 40.84
N GLY A 521 14.62 -28.74 40.48
CA GLY A 521 15.32 -27.47 40.33
C GLY A 521 16.10 -27.29 39.03
N ASP A 522 16.14 -28.27 38.12
CA ASP A 522 16.81 -28.06 36.82
C ASP A 522 16.02 -27.06 35.95
N ASN A 523 16.70 -26.01 35.52
CA ASN A 523 16.17 -24.89 34.76
C ASN A 523 16.95 -24.63 33.47
N GLY A 524 17.78 -25.58 33.01
CA GLY A 524 18.70 -25.37 31.90
C GLY A 524 18.00 -24.94 30.61
N ASN A 525 16.78 -25.43 30.37
CA ASN A 525 16.00 -25.04 29.19
C ASN A 525 15.31 -23.68 29.36
N LEU A 526 14.87 -23.35 30.57
CA LEU A 526 14.27 -22.04 30.88
C LEU A 526 15.30 -20.91 30.73
N ARG A 527 16.56 -21.15 31.10
CA ARG A 527 17.65 -20.19 30.85
C ARG A 527 17.84 -19.92 29.36
N LYS A 528 17.84 -20.97 28.53
CA LYS A 528 17.87 -20.81 27.06
C LYS A 528 16.64 -20.04 26.54
N MET A 529 15.47 -20.24 27.15
CA MET A 529 14.26 -19.47 26.80
C MET A 529 14.39 -17.99 27.18
N GLN A 530 15.02 -17.66 28.30
CA GLN A 530 15.32 -16.28 28.68
C GLN A 530 16.32 -15.64 27.70
N ASP A 531 17.33 -16.38 27.26
CA ASP A 531 18.34 -15.89 26.32
C ASP A 531 17.72 -15.43 24.99
N LEU A 532 16.55 -15.97 24.59
CA LEU A 532 15.83 -15.52 23.40
C LEU A 532 15.48 -14.01 23.43
N GLN A 533 15.36 -13.40 24.61
CA GLN A 533 15.09 -11.97 24.75
C GLN A 533 16.19 -11.12 24.10
N THR A 534 17.45 -11.57 24.20
CA THR A 534 18.63 -10.83 23.72
C THR A 534 19.32 -11.50 22.53
N ALA A 535 18.93 -12.74 22.20
CA ALA A 535 19.49 -13.46 21.09
C ALA A 535 19.08 -12.82 19.75
N LYS A 536 20.08 -12.40 18.98
CA LYS A 536 19.87 -11.94 17.60
C LYS A 536 19.65 -13.13 16.68
N LYS A 537 18.40 -13.46 16.42
CA LYS A 537 17.96 -14.64 15.67
C LYS A 537 17.16 -14.29 14.41
N LEU A 538 17.08 -13.02 14.05
CA LEU A 538 16.31 -12.52 12.91
C LEU A 538 17.12 -11.52 12.09
N ASN A 539 16.72 -11.31 10.83
CA ASN A 539 17.37 -10.40 9.89
C ASN A 539 18.89 -10.66 9.81
N ASP A 540 19.27 -11.88 9.40
CA ASP A 540 20.65 -12.34 9.29
C ASP A 540 21.45 -12.23 10.61
N LYS A 541 20.75 -12.46 11.73
CA LYS A 541 21.28 -12.39 13.11
C LYS A 541 21.66 -10.98 13.55
N GLU A 542 21.00 -9.96 13.00
CA GLU A 542 21.19 -8.57 13.43
C GLU A 542 20.12 -8.09 14.43
N SER A 543 18.96 -8.74 14.47
CA SER A 543 17.80 -8.32 15.26
C SER A 543 17.36 -9.39 16.27
N THR A 544 16.97 -8.94 17.47
CA THR A 544 16.17 -9.72 18.41
C THR A 544 14.70 -9.75 17.99
N ILE A 545 13.88 -10.57 18.66
CA ILE A 545 12.43 -10.63 18.44
C ILE A 545 11.76 -9.27 18.72
N ILE A 546 12.23 -8.57 19.76
CA ILE A 546 11.68 -7.25 20.16
C ILE A 546 12.14 -6.16 19.17
N ASP A 547 13.37 -6.25 18.65
CA ASP A 547 13.89 -5.28 17.69
C ASP A 547 13.05 -5.22 16.41
N VAL A 548 12.48 -6.35 15.96
CA VAL A 548 11.58 -6.37 14.79
C VAL A 548 10.39 -5.42 14.98
N TYR A 549 9.78 -5.43 16.17
CA TYR A 549 8.68 -4.51 16.49
C TYR A 549 9.16 -3.05 16.59
N GLN A 550 10.28 -2.80 17.25
CA GLN A 550 10.82 -1.44 17.42
C GLN A 550 11.23 -0.83 16.08
N ASN A 551 11.85 -1.61 15.20
CA ASN A 551 12.23 -1.20 13.85
C ASN A 551 11.00 -0.93 13.00
N LEU A 552 9.95 -1.75 13.08
CA LEU A 552 8.68 -1.48 12.40
C LEU A 552 8.09 -0.12 12.82
N ASN A 553 7.99 0.14 14.12
CA ASN A 553 7.44 1.38 14.65
C ASN A 553 8.26 2.60 14.20
N SER A 554 9.59 2.52 14.29
CA SER A 554 10.50 3.59 13.85
C SER A 554 10.40 3.85 12.33
N ASN A 555 10.31 2.79 11.53
CA ASN A 555 10.19 2.90 10.07
C ASN A 555 8.88 3.55 9.65
N VAL A 556 7.76 3.15 10.25
CA VAL A 556 6.45 3.77 9.94
C VAL A 556 6.43 5.23 10.38
N ALA A 557 6.95 5.55 11.57
CA ALA A 557 7.04 6.93 12.03
C ALA A 557 7.91 7.82 11.12
N LEU A 558 9.05 7.31 10.64
CA LEU A 558 9.92 8.03 9.69
C LEU A 558 9.20 8.26 8.34
N LYS A 559 8.47 7.26 7.85
CA LYS A 559 7.65 7.39 6.64
C LYS A 559 6.55 8.43 6.83
N THR A 560 5.83 8.43 7.96
CA THR A 560 4.81 9.44 8.28
C THR A 560 5.40 10.85 8.33
N SER A 561 6.53 11.04 9.01
CA SER A 561 7.20 12.35 9.08
C SER A 561 7.62 12.85 7.69
N THR A 562 8.13 11.95 6.85
CA THR A 562 8.49 12.28 5.46
C THR A 562 7.25 12.62 4.63
N ALA A 563 6.17 11.84 4.76
CA ALA A 563 4.92 12.06 4.05
C ALA A 563 4.27 13.39 4.44
N SER A 564 4.26 13.75 5.72
CA SER A 564 3.72 15.03 6.21
C SER A 564 4.45 16.22 5.59
N ARG A 565 5.79 16.19 5.56
CA ARG A 565 6.57 17.23 4.87
C ARG A 565 6.27 17.31 3.36
N LEU A 566 6.11 16.16 2.70
CA LEU A 566 5.76 16.13 1.28
C LEU A 566 4.33 16.62 1.01
N ALA A 567 3.40 16.36 1.92
CA ALA A 567 2.03 16.87 1.85
C ALA A 567 2.01 18.40 1.99
N ASP A 568 2.78 18.96 2.93
CA ASP A 568 2.92 20.41 3.08
C ASP A 568 3.50 21.09 1.83
N VAL A 569 4.55 20.52 1.24
CA VAL A 569 5.13 21.04 -0.01
C VAL A 569 4.10 20.98 -1.14
N ALA A 570 3.43 19.85 -1.33
CA ALA A 570 2.43 19.70 -2.39
C ALA A 570 1.22 20.64 -2.19
N ARG A 571 0.83 20.90 -0.93
CA ARG A 571 -0.22 21.88 -0.60
C ARG A 571 0.18 23.29 -1.00
N LEU A 572 1.40 23.73 -0.67
CA LEU A 572 1.91 25.04 -1.05
C LEU A 572 2.03 25.20 -2.58
N GLU A 573 2.45 24.15 -3.28
CA GLU A 573 2.48 24.14 -4.76
C GLU A 573 1.09 24.31 -5.35
N LYS A 574 0.09 23.61 -4.79
CA LYS A 574 -1.32 23.74 -5.19
C LYS A 574 -1.84 25.16 -4.93
N GLU A 575 -1.61 25.71 -3.74
CA GLU A 575 -2.02 27.07 -3.36
C GLU A 575 -1.41 28.11 -4.33
N ALA A 576 -0.12 27.99 -4.65
CA ALA A 576 0.55 28.87 -5.60
C ALA A 576 -0.02 28.76 -7.03
N ALA A 577 -0.42 27.55 -7.47
CA ALA A 577 -1.07 27.36 -8.76
C ALA A 577 -2.50 27.95 -8.78
N GLN A 578 -3.24 27.83 -7.66
CA GLN A 578 -4.55 28.45 -7.50
C GLN A 578 -4.46 29.99 -7.55
N GLU A 579 -3.47 30.58 -6.88
CA GLU A 579 -3.22 32.03 -6.93
C GLU A 579 -2.87 32.51 -8.35
N ARG A 580 -2.06 31.73 -9.10
CA ARG A 580 -1.78 32.03 -10.51
C ARG A 580 -3.06 32.07 -11.35
N ILE A 581 -3.95 31.08 -11.17
CA ILE A 581 -5.26 31.09 -11.84
C ILE A 581 -6.09 32.30 -11.43
N ALA A 582 -6.17 32.60 -10.13
CA ALA A 582 -6.94 33.74 -9.62
C ALA A 582 -6.42 35.08 -10.18
N SER A 583 -5.11 35.22 -10.40
CA SER A 583 -4.53 36.42 -10.99
C SER A 583 -4.89 36.63 -12.47
N ILE A 584 -5.19 35.56 -13.19
CA ILE A 584 -5.48 35.58 -14.63
C ILE A 584 -7.00 35.63 -14.87
N ALA A 585 -7.73 34.74 -14.21
CA ALA A 585 -9.15 34.50 -14.43
C ALA A 585 -10.05 35.13 -13.36
N GLY A 586 -9.50 35.60 -12.24
CA GLY A 586 -10.28 36.17 -11.15
C GLY A 586 -10.96 37.50 -11.49
N VAL A 587 -12.04 37.79 -10.76
CA VAL A 587 -12.81 39.03 -10.90
C VAL A 587 -12.34 40.03 -9.85
N ASN A 588 -11.85 41.18 -10.30
CA ASN A 588 -11.54 42.32 -9.42
C ASN A 588 -12.73 43.29 -9.38
N LEU A 589 -13.38 43.42 -8.22
CA LEU A 589 -14.57 44.25 -8.07
C LEU A 589 -14.32 45.73 -8.34
N ASP A 590 -13.14 46.26 -8.01
CA ASP A 590 -12.80 47.66 -8.26
C ASP A 590 -12.62 47.91 -9.76
N GLU A 591 -11.96 46.98 -10.47
CA GLU A 591 -11.82 47.04 -11.93
C GLU A 591 -13.18 46.92 -12.61
N GLU A 592 -14.03 45.98 -12.18
CA GLU A 592 -15.38 45.81 -12.73
C GLU A 592 -16.28 47.02 -12.43
N ALA A 593 -16.18 47.64 -11.25
CA ALA A 593 -16.93 48.84 -10.92
C ALA A 593 -16.50 50.05 -11.78
N ALA A 594 -15.19 50.25 -11.97
CA ALA A 594 -14.66 51.30 -12.85
C ALA A 594 -15.09 51.07 -14.31
N ASN A 595 -15.01 49.82 -14.79
CA ASN A 595 -15.49 49.43 -16.11
C ASN A 595 -17.00 49.66 -16.26
N MET A 596 -17.80 49.33 -15.24
CA MET A 596 -19.25 49.58 -15.25
C MET A 596 -19.54 51.08 -15.44
N MET A 597 -18.88 51.96 -14.67
CA MET A 597 -19.07 53.41 -14.83
C MET A 597 -18.67 53.88 -16.24
N LYS A 598 -17.54 53.41 -16.76
CA LYS A 598 -17.07 53.74 -18.12
C LYS A 598 -18.09 53.31 -19.19
N PHE A 599 -18.64 52.10 -19.08
CA PHE A 599 -19.60 51.59 -20.04
C PHE A 599 -20.98 52.26 -19.89
N GLN A 600 -21.40 52.66 -18.68
CA GLN A 600 -22.60 53.46 -18.46
C GLN A 600 -22.49 54.83 -19.13
N GLN A 601 -21.35 55.51 -18.98
CA GLN A 601 -21.09 56.78 -19.66
C GLN A 601 -21.08 56.63 -21.18
N SER A 602 -20.45 55.56 -21.70
CA SER A 602 -20.41 55.26 -23.14
C SER A 602 -21.81 54.98 -23.72
N TYR A 603 -22.64 54.24 -22.97
CA TYR A 603 -24.04 53.98 -23.31
C TYR A 603 -24.87 55.27 -23.36
N MET A 604 -24.75 56.14 -22.35
CA MET A 604 -25.46 57.43 -22.30
C MET A 604 -25.03 58.36 -23.45
N ALA A 605 -23.73 58.45 -23.72
CA ALA A 605 -23.20 59.25 -24.82
C ALA A 605 -23.72 58.75 -26.19
N SER A 606 -23.68 57.43 -26.41
CA SER A 606 -24.19 56.81 -27.64
C SER A 606 -25.71 57.01 -27.82
N SER A 607 -26.46 56.97 -26.72
CA SER A 607 -27.91 57.21 -26.73
C SER A 607 -28.26 58.65 -27.12
N ARG A 608 -27.47 59.64 -26.68
CA ARG A 608 -27.63 61.05 -27.11
C ARG A 608 -27.36 61.23 -28.60
N ILE A 609 -26.41 60.47 -29.18
CA ILE A 609 -26.14 60.49 -30.63
C ILE A 609 -27.36 59.99 -31.40
N ILE A 610 -28.01 58.91 -30.94
CA ILE A 610 -29.26 58.40 -31.54
C ILE A 610 -30.36 59.46 -31.47
N GLN A 611 -30.54 60.13 -30.32
CA GLN A 611 -31.53 61.22 -30.17
C GLN A 611 -31.28 62.35 -31.16
N ALA A 612 -30.05 62.87 -31.23
CA ALA A 612 -29.69 63.94 -32.16
C ALA A 612 -29.87 63.52 -33.64
N ALA A 613 -29.56 62.26 -33.98
CA ALA A 613 -29.77 61.73 -35.32
C ALA A 613 -31.27 61.59 -35.67
N ASN A 614 -32.11 61.26 -34.69
CA ASN A 614 -33.56 61.19 -34.85
C ASN A 614 -34.19 62.59 -34.99
N ASP A 615 -33.75 63.56 -34.18
CA ASP A 615 -34.19 64.95 -34.24
C ASP A 615 -33.82 65.58 -35.60
N THR A 616 -32.60 65.34 -36.09
CA THR A 616 -32.19 65.80 -37.43
C THR A 616 -32.96 65.12 -38.56
N PHE A 617 -33.23 63.82 -38.45
CA PHE A 617 -34.08 63.11 -39.42
C PHE A 617 -35.50 63.66 -39.47
N ASN A 618 -36.12 63.88 -38.31
CA ASN A 618 -37.46 64.46 -38.18
C ASN A 618 -37.51 65.91 -38.70
N THR A 619 -36.48 66.70 -38.43
CA THR A 619 -36.37 68.08 -38.95
C THR A 619 -36.29 68.09 -40.48
N ILE A 620 -35.52 67.18 -41.09
CA ILE A 620 -35.43 67.06 -42.55
C ILE A 620 -36.75 66.59 -43.16
N LEU A 621 -37.47 65.67 -42.51
CA LEU A 621 -38.79 65.22 -42.93
C LEU A 621 -39.83 66.35 -42.87
N ALA A 622 -39.75 67.22 -41.86
CA ALA A 622 -40.63 68.38 -41.72
C ALA A 622 -40.33 69.53 -42.70
N LEU A 623 -39.17 69.47 -43.38
CA LEU A 623 -38.75 70.42 -44.43
C LEU A 623 -39.13 69.97 -45.86
N ARG A 624 -39.78 68.80 -45.99
CA ARG A 624 -40.48 68.35 -47.20
C ARG A 624 -41.97 68.56 -47.04
#